data_AF-A0A7W7MV53-F1
#
_entry.id   AF-A0A7W7MV53-F1
#
_cell.length_a   1.000
_cell.length_b   1.000
_cell.length_c   1.000
_cell.angle_alpha   90.00
_cell.angle_beta   90.00
_cell.angle_gamma   90.00
#
_symmetry.space_group_name_H-M   'P 1'
#
loop_
_entity.id
_entity.type
_entity.pdbx_description
1 polymer ?
#
loop_
_entity_poly.entity_id
_entity_poly.type
_entity_poly.pdbx_seq_one_letter_code
_entity_poly.pdbx_strand_id
1 'polypeptide(L)'
;MTIEAKLQELAVRTRDALARQVEARRRELDNDDTSHQELYRILGVPASECAKIDLYQNVGRFVYKYAGALLEAATRICLSEVGDGSRLLLPNTVSSSPAQFEIDCYTRVDNKAHEIKWRDATTDGDHIRKEHNKILAIVGAGYMPVRIMYYLPVRSQALRIQQRVIAEFRDRGEAYVGDEAWSYVQAYSGVDLRAELLKLDAPHIGWSNFLE
;
A
#
# COMPACT_ATOMS: atom_id res chain seq x y z
N MET A 1 -22.90 2.55 -11.66
CA MET A 1 -22.54 3.07 -10.32
C MET A 1 -21.56 4.21 -10.53
N THR A 2 -21.74 5.36 -9.89
CA THR A 2 -20.80 6.49 -10.00
C THR A 2 -19.48 6.17 -9.30
N ILE A 3 -18.42 6.93 -9.59
CA ILE A 3 -17.10 6.71 -8.96
C ILE A 3 -17.19 6.93 -7.45
N GLU A 4 -17.91 7.95 -7.00
CA GLU A 4 -18.12 8.26 -5.59
C GLU A 4 -18.79 7.08 -4.87
N ALA A 5 -19.81 6.48 -5.50
CA ALA A 5 -20.47 5.29 -4.95
C ALA A 5 -19.53 4.07 -4.89
N LYS A 6 -18.69 3.85 -5.93
CA LYS A 6 -17.67 2.79 -5.91
C LYS A 6 -16.63 3.01 -4.79
N LEU A 7 -16.19 4.26 -4.59
CA LEU A 7 -15.22 4.62 -3.56
C LEU A 7 -15.82 4.47 -2.15
N GLN A 8 -17.09 4.86 -1.97
CA GLN A 8 -17.81 4.66 -0.72
C GLN A 8 -17.96 3.17 -0.38
N GLU A 9 -18.39 2.35 -1.33
CA GLU A 9 -18.50 0.90 -1.14
C GLU A 9 -17.14 0.28 -0.79
N LEU A 10 -16.08 0.66 -1.51
CA LEU A 10 -14.72 0.22 -1.24
C LEU A 10 -14.29 0.58 0.19
N ALA A 11 -14.53 1.82 0.63
CA ALA A 11 -14.14 2.28 1.96
C ALA A 11 -14.88 1.53 3.07
N VAL A 12 -16.20 1.35 2.94
CA VAL A 12 -17.02 0.58 3.90
C VAL A 12 -16.53 -0.86 3.98
N ARG A 13 -16.40 -1.54 2.83
CA ARG A 13 -15.92 -2.93 2.78
C ARG A 13 -14.54 -3.10 3.40
N THR A 14 -13.64 -2.17 3.13
CA THR A 14 -12.27 -2.17 3.67
C THR A 14 -12.29 -1.98 5.19
N ARG A 15 -13.07 -1.03 5.69
CA ARG A 15 -13.23 -0.75 7.12
C ARG A 15 -13.78 -1.96 7.86
N ASP A 16 -14.84 -2.56 7.35
CA ASP A 16 -15.45 -3.73 7.98
C ASP A 16 -14.51 -4.93 7.98
N ALA A 17 -13.75 -5.12 6.90
CA ALA A 17 -12.74 -6.18 6.83
C ALA A 17 -11.60 -5.96 7.82
N LEU A 18 -11.10 -4.73 7.96
CA LEU A 18 -10.09 -4.39 8.96
C LEU A 18 -10.62 -4.63 10.38
N ALA A 19 -11.83 -4.17 10.70
CA ALA A 19 -12.46 -4.37 12.00
C ALA A 19 -12.59 -5.86 12.35
N ARG A 20 -13.02 -6.70 11.38
CA ARG A 20 -13.07 -8.15 11.57
C ARG A 20 -11.71 -8.77 11.83
N GLN A 21 -10.66 -8.37 11.11
CA GLN A 21 -9.31 -8.90 11.32
C GLN A 21 -8.73 -8.51 12.69
N VAL A 22 -8.93 -7.26 13.10
CA VAL A 22 -8.50 -6.78 14.41
C VAL A 22 -9.21 -7.55 15.53
N GLU A 23 -10.54 -7.69 15.43
CA GLU A 23 -11.33 -8.41 16.44
C GLU A 23 -10.97 -9.90 16.51
N ALA A 24 -10.79 -10.56 15.37
CA ALA A 24 -10.36 -11.96 15.32
C ALA A 24 -9.00 -12.13 16.00
N ARG A 25 -8.02 -11.29 15.65
CA ARG A 25 -6.67 -11.40 16.22
C ARG A 25 -6.64 -11.13 17.71
N ARG A 26 -7.48 -10.23 18.21
CA ARG A 26 -7.62 -9.99 19.65
C ARG A 26 -8.02 -11.26 20.40
N ARG A 27 -9.04 -11.98 19.89
CA ARG A 27 -9.51 -13.24 20.51
C ARG A 27 -8.48 -14.37 20.43
N GLU A 28 -7.68 -14.39 19.37
CA GLU A 28 -6.57 -15.34 19.23
C GLU A 28 -5.49 -15.06 20.27
N LEU A 29 -5.13 -13.78 20.49
CA LEU A 29 -4.09 -13.39 21.46
C LEU A 29 -4.40 -13.86 22.89
N ASP A 30 -5.68 -13.95 23.28
CA ASP A 30 -6.09 -14.47 24.59
C ASP A 30 -5.72 -15.95 24.80
N ASN A 31 -5.49 -16.69 23.71
CA ASN A 31 -5.18 -18.12 23.70
C ASN A 31 -3.78 -18.45 23.18
N ASP A 32 -3.00 -17.44 22.80
CA ASP A 32 -1.64 -17.63 22.29
C ASP A 32 -0.69 -18.05 23.43
N ASP A 33 0.33 -18.84 23.08
CA ASP A 33 1.47 -19.02 23.97
C ASP A 33 2.19 -17.67 24.13
N THR A 34 2.37 -17.25 25.39
CA THR A 34 3.02 -15.98 25.76
C THR A 34 4.41 -16.18 26.34
N SER A 35 4.98 -17.39 26.23
CA SER A 35 6.32 -17.73 26.73
C SER A 35 7.41 -16.77 26.20
N HIS A 36 7.29 -16.29 24.96
CA HIS A 36 8.22 -15.31 24.37
C HIS A 36 8.28 -13.99 25.13
N GLN A 37 7.24 -13.63 25.90
CA GLN A 37 7.22 -12.40 26.70
C GLN A 37 8.24 -12.42 27.85
N GLU A 38 8.79 -13.59 28.22
CA GLU A 38 9.95 -13.68 29.09
C GLU A 38 11.14 -12.90 28.55
N LEU A 39 11.37 -12.95 27.23
CA LEU A 39 12.42 -12.18 26.57
C LEU A 39 12.17 -10.68 26.70
N TYR A 40 10.92 -10.22 26.60
CA TYR A 40 10.58 -8.81 26.80
C TYR A 40 10.92 -8.35 28.21
N ARG A 41 10.62 -9.19 29.21
CA ARG A 41 10.95 -8.90 30.61
C ARG A 41 12.45 -8.88 30.86
N ILE A 42 13.22 -9.79 30.25
CA ILE A 42 14.69 -9.78 30.30
C ILE A 42 15.26 -8.48 29.71
N LEU A 43 14.63 -7.94 28.65
CA LEU A 43 14.97 -6.64 28.07
C LEU A 43 14.49 -5.43 28.91
N GLY A 44 13.86 -5.66 30.07
CA GLY A 44 13.41 -4.62 31.00
C GLY A 44 11.99 -4.10 30.75
N VAL A 45 11.21 -4.74 29.89
CA VAL A 45 9.81 -4.35 29.65
C VAL A 45 8.93 -4.83 30.82
N PRO A 46 8.07 -3.96 31.40
CA PRO A 46 7.12 -4.37 32.43
C PRO A 46 6.14 -5.44 31.93
N ALA A 47 5.78 -6.39 32.78
CA ALA A 47 4.82 -7.44 32.44
C ALA A 47 3.46 -6.88 31.96
N SER A 48 3.03 -5.74 32.52
CA SER A 48 1.80 -5.05 32.14
C SER A 48 1.78 -4.51 30.70
N GLU A 49 2.95 -4.37 30.07
CA GLU A 49 3.09 -3.83 28.71
C GLU A 49 3.31 -4.93 27.66
N CYS A 50 3.66 -6.15 28.07
CA CYS A 50 4.01 -7.23 27.14
C CYS A 50 2.87 -7.57 26.17
N ALA A 51 1.65 -7.76 26.68
CA ALA A 51 0.48 -8.05 25.85
C ALA A 51 0.09 -6.88 24.92
N LYS A 52 0.28 -5.63 25.38
CA LYS A 52 -0.02 -4.44 24.58
C LYS A 52 0.93 -4.32 23.39
N ILE A 53 2.21 -4.65 23.58
CA ILE A 53 3.21 -4.66 22.50
C ILE A 53 2.78 -5.63 21.40
N ASP A 54 2.41 -6.86 21.77
CA ASP A 54 1.95 -7.87 20.82
C ASP A 54 0.69 -7.39 20.07
N LEU A 55 -0.29 -6.85 20.80
CA LEU A 55 -1.52 -6.31 20.22
C LEU A 55 -1.24 -5.18 19.22
N TYR A 56 -0.45 -4.17 19.62
CA TYR A 56 -0.18 -3.00 18.79
C TYR A 56 0.70 -3.34 17.57
N GLN A 57 1.62 -4.30 17.70
CA GLN A 57 2.37 -4.79 16.55
C GLN A 57 1.44 -5.42 15.51
N ASN A 58 0.52 -6.28 15.95
CA ASN A 58 -0.45 -6.94 15.08
C ASN A 58 -1.40 -5.94 14.41
N VAL A 59 -2.00 -5.05 15.21
CA VAL A 59 -2.95 -4.07 14.68
C VAL A 59 -2.26 -3.03 13.79
N GLY A 60 -1.06 -2.57 14.15
CA GLY A 60 -0.27 -1.70 13.29
C GLY A 60 -0.02 -2.32 11.91
N ARG A 61 0.31 -3.62 11.86
CA ARG A 61 0.49 -4.36 10.60
C ARG A 61 -0.81 -4.41 9.78
N PHE A 62 -1.96 -4.65 10.40
CA PHE A 62 -3.24 -4.65 9.69
C PHE A 62 -3.57 -3.27 9.14
N VAL A 63 -3.47 -2.22 9.93
CA VAL A 63 -3.74 -0.85 9.48
C VAL A 63 -2.87 -0.50 8.28
N TYR A 64 -1.56 -0.78 8.33
CA TYR A 64 -0.65 -0.56 7.21
C TYR A 64 -1.06 -1.31 5.94
N LYS A 65 -1.44 -2.59 6.08
CA LYS A 65 -1.89 -3.43 4.95
C LYS A 65 -3.18 -2.88 4.34
N TYR A 66 -4.18 -2.59 5.16
CA TYR A 66 -5.51 -2.14 4.70
C TYR A 66 -5.47 -0.72 4.14
N ALA A 67 -4.66 0.18 4.69
CA ALA A 67 -4.43 1.50 4.11
C ALA A 67 -3.82 1.41 2.69
N GLY A 68 -2.83 0.53 2.51
CA GLY A 68 -2.24 0.28 1.20
C GLY A 68 -3.22 -0.29 0.19
N ALA A 69 -3.96 -1.34 0.59
CA ALA A 69 -4.95 -1.96 -0.28
C ALA A 69 -6.10 -1.00 -0.66
N LEU A 70 -6.55 -0.16 0.28
CA LEU A 70 -7.57 0.86 0.01
C LEU A 70 -7.12 1.82 -1.07
N LEU A 71 -5.91 2.39 -0.89
CA LEU A 71 -5.44 3.44 -1.78
C LEU A 71 -5.05 2.90 -3.16
N GLU A 72 -4.47 1.69 -3.24
CA GLU A 72 -4.27 0.99 -4.51
C GLU A 72 -5.59 0.79 -5.25
N ALA A 73 -6.59 0.21 -4.58
CA ALA A 73 -7.88 -0.09 -5.21
C ALA A 73 -8.63 1.19 -5.62
N ALA A 74 -8.60 2.24 -4.79
CA ALA A 74 -9.23 3.51 -5.08
C ALA A 74 -8.57 4.23 -6.27
N THR A 75 -7.23 4.19 -6.34
CA THR A 75 -6.48 4.71 -7.49
C THR A 75 -6.83 3.95 -8.75
N ARG A 76 -6.86 2.62 -8.71
CA ARG A 76 -7.26 1.80 -9.87
C ARG A 76 -8.68 2.10 -10.34
N ILE A 77 -9.64 2.28 -9.42
CA ILE A 77 -11.00 2.72 -9.77
C ILE A 77 -10.96 4.01 -10.59
N CYS A 78 -10.14 4.99 -10.20
CA CYS A 78 -10.00 6.24 -10.94
C CYS A 78 -9.34 6.05 -12.32
N LEU A 79 -8.24 5.30 -12.40
CA LEU A 79 -7.52 5.07 -13.66
C LEU A 79 -8.35 4.26 -14.67
N SER A 80 -9.20 3.35 -14.19
CA SER A 80 -10.15 2.56 -15.01
C SER A 80 -11.26 3.37 -15.67
N GLU A 81 -11.37 4.68 -15.42
CA GLU A 81 -12.38 5.52 -16.08
C GLU A 81 -11.88 6.06 -17.42
N VAL A 82 -10.55 6.11 -17.60
CA VAL A 82 -9.91 6.52 -18.86
C VAL A 82 -9.37 5.33 -19.64
N GLY A 83 -8.98 4.26 -18.94
CA GLY A 83 -8.52 3.01 -19.55
C GLY A 83 -9.25 1.78 -19.06
N ASP A 84 -8.77 0.61 -19.44
CA ASP A 84 -9.27 -0.67 -18.93
C ASP A 84 -8.86 -0.93 -17.46
N GLY A 85 -7.83 -0.25 -16.98
CA GLY A 85 -7.28 -0.33 -15.63
C GLY A 85 -7.10 -1.78 -15.13
N SER A 86 -6.64 -2.64 -16.03
CA SER A 86 -6.55 -4.07 -15.79
C SER A 86 -5.30 -4.40 -14.99
N ARG A 87 -5.35 -5.47 -14.20
CA ARG A 87 -4.13 -6.06 -13.63
C ARG A 87 -3.38 -6.79 -14.74
N LEU A 88 -2.07 -6.61 -14.78
CA LEU A 88 -1.20 -7.25 -15.76
C LEU A 88 -0.20 -8.14 -15.03
N LEU A 89 -0.17 -9.44 -15.39
CA LEU A 89 0.88 -10.35 -14.98
C LEU A 89 1.94 -10.40 -16.06
N LEU A 90 3.13 -9.92 -15.72
CA LEU A 90 4.25 -9.79 -16.63
C LEU A 90 5.27 -10.92 -16.36
N PRO A 91 5.65 -11.73 -17.37
CA PRO A 91 6.75 -12.68 -17.21
C PRO A 91 8.02 -11.98 -16.74
N ASN A 92 8.69 -12.55 -15.74
CA ASN A 92 9.98 -12.03 -15.33
C ASN A 92 11.06 -12.47 -16.32
N THR A 93 11.54 -11.52 -17.13
CA THR A 93 12.62 -11.72 -18.10
C THR A 93 14.00 -11.29 -17.58
N VAL A 94 14.08 -10.82 -16.34
CA VAL A 94 15.27 -10.16 -15.76
C VAL A 94 15.96 -11.03 -14.71
N SER A 95 15.19 -11.77 -13.91
CA SER A 95 15.71 -12.68 -12.88
C SER A 95 14.94 -14.00 -12.82
N SER A 96 15.47 -14.96 -12.06
CA SER A 96 14.84 -16.27 -11.86
C SER A 96 13.66 -16.26 -10.87
N SER A 97 13.52 -15.20 -10.08
CA SER A 97 12.44 -15.04 -9.11
C SER A 97 12.09 -13.56 -8.91
N PRO A 98 10.79 -13.21 -8.75
CA PRO A 98 9.61 -14.09 -8.91
C PRO A 98 9.42 -14.54 -10.37
N ALA A 99 8.58 -15.54 -10.65
CA ALA A 99 8.33 -15.99 -12.04
C ALA A 99 7.58 -14.94 -12.87
N GLN A 100 6.71 -14.16 -12.22
CA GLN A 100 5.95 -13.07 -12.83
C GLN A 100 5.92 -11.87 -11.89
N PHE A 101 5.85 -10.68 -12.48
CA PHE A 101 5.56 -9.45 -11.77
C PHE A 101 4.08 -9.09 -11.97
N GLU A 102 3.38 -8.84 -10.87
CA GLU A 102 2.06 -8.21 -10.92
C GLU A 102 2.24 -6.69 -11.02
N ILE A 103 1.56 -6.09 -12.00
CA ILE A 103 1.42 -4.64 -12.17
C ILE A 103 0.05 -4.23 -11.65
N ASP A 104 0.02 -3.23 -10.77
CA ASP A 104 -1.18 -2.86 -10.01
C ASP A 104 -2.32 -2.37 -10.90
N CYS A 105 -1.98 -1.63 -11.98
CA CYS A 105 -2.92 -1.12 -12.97
C CYS A 105 -2.24 -0.84 -14.32
N TYR A 106 -2.73 -1.45 -15.39
CA TYR A 106 -2.31 -1.20 -16.76
C TYR A 106 -3.42 -0.50 -17.56
N THR A 107 -3.05 0.53 -18.32
CA THR A 107 -3.95 1.29 -19.19
C THR A 107 -3.50 1.15 -20.65
N ARG A 108 -4.32 0.46 -21.46
CA ARG A 108 -4.00 0.22 -22.88
C ARG A 108 -3.98 1.48 -23.74
N VAL A 109 -4.74 2.50 -23.36
CA VAL A 109 -4.96 3.72 -24.16
C VAL A 109 -3.66 4.52 -24.36
N ASP A 110 -2.75 4.46 -23.39
CA ASP A 110 -1.47 5.17 -23.38
C ASP A 110 -0.30 4.27 -22.97
N ASN A 111 -0.54 2.96 -22.91
CA ASN A 111 0.47 1.93 -22.69
C ASN A 111 1.21 2.09 -21.33
N LYS A 112 0.54 2.63 -20.31
CA LYS A 112 1.12 2.88 -18.98
C LYS A 112 0.89 1.72 -18.02
N ALA A 113 1.98 1.26 -17.41
CA ALA A 113 2.04 0.25 -16.35
C ALA A 113 2.25 0.95 -15.00
N HIS A 114 1.16 1.15 -14.27
CA HIS A 114 1.15 1.87 -13.01
C HIS A 114 1.48 0.95 -11.83
N GLU A 115 2.50 1.32 -11.06
CA GLU A 115 2.81 0.78 -9.74
C GLU A 115 2.36 1.80 -8.68
N ILE A 116 1.43 1.40 -7.81
CA ILE A 116 0.76 2.27 -6.86
C ILE A 116 1.24 1.95 -5.45
N LYS A 117 1.80 2.96 -4.77
CA LYS A 117 2.26 2.86 -3.38
C LYS A 117 1.58 3.91 -2.54
N TRP A 118 0.90 3.51 -1.47
CA TRP A 118 0.44 4.49 -0.48
C TRP A 118 1.63 5.09 0.26
N ARG A 119 2.55 4.25 0.73
CA ARG A 119 3.81 4.58 1.37
C ARG A 119 4.75 3.39 1.25
N ASP A 120 6.02 3.64 1.00
CA ASP A 120 7.05 2.61 1.08
C ASP A 120 8.17 3.04 2.02
N ALA A 121 8.40 2.24 3.05
CA ALA A 121 9.44 2.45 4.05
C ALA A 121 10.47 1.30 4.07
N THR A 122 10.47 0.44 3.04
CA THR A 122 11.41 -0.66 2.92
C THR A 122 12.83 -0.14 2.83
N THR A 123 13.70 -0.79 3.59
CA THR A 123 15.16 -0.63 3.48
C THR A 123 15.83 -1.94 3.07
N ASP A 124 15.03 -2.97 2.80
CA ASP A 124 15.49 -4.30 2.44
C ASP A 124 16.01 -4.30 0.99
N GLY A 125 17.26 -4.71 0.82
CA GLY A 125 17.92 -4.81 -0.49
C GLY A 125 17.24 -5.78 -1.45
N ASP A 126 16.59 -6.83 -0.94
CA ASP A 126 15.84 -7.76 -1.79
C ASP A 126 14.61 -7.09 -2.40
N HIS A 127 13.84 -6.37 -1.60
CA HIS A 127 12.68 -5.61 -2.08
C HIS A 127 13.07 -4.54 -3.12
N ILE A 128 14.17 -3.82 -2.90
CA ILE A 128 14.65 -2.79 -3.83
C ILE A 128 15.06 -3.42 -5.16
N ARG A 129 15.76 -4.55 -5.14
CA ARG A 129 16.15 -5.27 -6.35
C ARG A 129 14.94 -5.79 -7.13
N LYS A 130 13.90 -6.23 -6.43
CA LYS A 130 12.63 -6.64 -7.07
C LYS A 130 11.95 -5.48 -7.78
N GLU A 131 11.94 -4.27 -7.19
CA GLU A 131 11.40 -3.09 -7.87
C GLU A 131 12.22 -2.74 -9.11
N HIS A 132 13.56 -2.74 -9.03
CA HIS A 132 14.45 -2.55 -10.18
C HIS A 132 14.15 -3.54 -11.31
N ASN A 133 14.10 -4.85 -11.00
CA ASN A 133 13.82 -5.88 -11.99
C ASN A 133 12.42 -5.75 -12.60
N LYS A 134 11.43 -5.33 -11.80
CA LYS A 134 10.08 -5.05 -12.28
C LYS A 134 10.09 -3.92 -13.30
N ILE A 135 10.79 -2.81 -13.04
CA ILE A 135 10.92 -1.68 -13.98
C ILE A 135 11.54 -2.16 -15.30
N LEU A 136 12.64 -2.91 -15.23
CA LEU A 136 13.30 -3.44 -16.43
C LEU A 136 12.40 -4.40 -17.22
N ALA A 137 11.62 -5.25 -16.53
CA ALA A 137 10.67 -6.14 -17.19
C ALA A 137 9.57 -5.34 -17.91
N ILE A 138 9.01 -4.31 -17.26
CA ILE A 138 7.98 -3.42 -17.84
C ILE A 138 8.50 -2.78 -19.13
N VAL A 139 9.69 -2.17 -19.06
CA VAL A 139 10.35 -1.53 -20.21
C VAL A 139 10.66 -2.53 -21.31
N GLY A 140 11.19 -3.71 -20.95
CA GLY A 140 11.52 -4.77 -21.90
C GLY A 140 10.31 -5.35 -22.63
N ALA A 141 9.12 -5.29 -22.01
CA ALA A 141 7.85 -5.63 -22.64
C ALA A 141 7.23 -4.48 -23.45
N GLY A 142 7.90 -3.34 -23.51
CA GLY A 142 7.48 -2.18 -24.29
C GLY A 142 6.44 -1.30 -23.59
N TYR A 143 6.21 -1.46 -22.29
CA TYR A 143 5.27 -0.65 -21.51
C TYR A 143 5.97 0.55 -20.86
N MET A 144 5.22 1.63 -20.62
CA MET A 144 5.69 2.82 -19.90
C MET A 144 5.55 2.61 -18.38
N PRO A 145 6.63 2.49 -17.60
CA PRO A 145 6.54 2.37 -16.15
C PRO A 145 6.10 3.70 -15.52
N VAL A 146 5.09 3.66 -14.65
CA VAL A 146 4.60 4.84 -13.92
C VAL A 146 4.51 4.53 -12.44
N ARG A 147 5.24 5.25 -11.60
CA ARG A 147 5.10 5.15 -10.14
C ARG A 147 4.18 6.24 -9.61
N ILE A 148 3.16 5.83 -8.86
CA ILE A 148 2.32 6.74 -8.07
C ILE A 148 2.61 6.45 -6.60
N MET A 149 3.16 7.42 -5.87
CA MET A 149 3.44 7.26 -4.44
C MET A 149 2.90 8.41 -3.59
N TYR A 150 1.92 8.14 -2.75
CA TYR A 150 1.19 9.20 -2.05
C TYR A 150 1.92 9.78 -0.83
N TYR A 151 2.69 8.97 -0.10
CA TYR A 151 3.39 9.40 1.11
C TYR A 151 4.83 8.91 1.12
N LEU A 152 5.77 9.84 1.34
CA LEU A 152 7.18 9.52 1.54
C LEU A 152 7.43 8.91 2.93
N PRO A 153 8.39 7.99 3.07
CA PRO A 153 8.82 7.54 4.38
C PRO A 153 9.58 8.65 5.12
N VAL A 154 9.39 8.70 6.44
CA VAL A 154 10.04 9.70 7.31
C VAL A 154 11.49 9.33 7.63
N ARG A 155 11.79 8.03 7.81
CA ARG A 155 13.15 7.59 8.19
C ARG A 155 14.14 7.88 7.07
N SER A 156 15.22 8.59 7.38
CA SER A 156 16.20 9.08 6.38
C SER A 156 16.77 7.98 5.49
N GLN A 157 17.00 6.77 6.03
CA GLN A 157 17.48 5.64 5.23
C GLN A 157 16.45 5.19 4.18
N ALA A 158 15.20 5.01 4.59
CA ALA A 158 14.11 4.66 3.69
C ALA A 158 13.87 5.77 2.65
N LEU A 159 13.94 7.04 3.07
CA LEU A 159 13.81 8.18 2.17
C LEU A 159 14.86 8.17 1.07
N ARG A 160 16.15 7.99 1.42
CA ARG A 160 17.24 7.92 0.42
C ARG A 160 17.06 6.76 -0.56
N ILE A 161 16.57 5.62 -0.09
CA ILE A 161 16.32 4.45 -0.94
C ILE A 161 15.17 4.74 -1.91
N GLN A 162 14.05 5.26 -1.40
CA GLN A 162 12.90 5.59 -2.23
C GLN A 162 13.25 6.67 -3.27
N GLN A 163 14.07 7.66 -2.92
CA GLN A 163 14.57 8.66 -3.89
C GLN A 163 15.30 8.01 -5.08
N ARG A 164 16.08 6.94 -4.84
CA ARG A 164 16.76 6.21 -5.93
C ARG A 164 15.77 5.46 -6.81
N VAL A 165 14.80 4.77 -6.21
CA VAL A 165 13.74 4.09 -6.96
C VAL A 165 12.93 5.08 -7.79
N ILE A 166 12.53 6.22 -7.20
CA ILE A 166 11.81 7.28 -7.90
C ILE A 166 12.62 7.81 -9.09
N ALA A 167 13.92 8.05 -8.90
CA ALA A 167 14.80 8.50 -9.98
C ALA A 167 14.86 7.48 -11.12
N GLU A 168 14.89 6.19 -10.80
CA GLU A 168 14.88 5.13 -11.81
C GLU A 168 13.58 5.08 -12.61
N PHE A 169 12.42 5.22 -11.95
CA PHE A 169 11.15 5.36 -12.65
C PHE A 169 11.15 6.59 -13.55
N ARG A 170 11.69 7.73 -13.12
CA ARG A 170 11.77 8.95 -13.96
C ARG A 170 12.73 8.82 -15.14
N ASP A 171 13.80 8.05 -15.00
CA ASP A 171 14.75 7.78 -16.10
C ASP A 171 14.11 6.94 -17.21
N ARG A 172 13.20 6.03 -16.84
CA ARG A 172 12.62 5.03 -17.75
C ARG A 172 11.14 5.25 -18.07
N GLY A 173 10.52 6.25 -17.43
CA GLY A 173 9.10 6.57 -17.52
C GLY A 173 8.73 7.72 -16.59
N GLU A 174 7.72 7.52 -15.74
CA GLU A 174 7.16 8.60 -14.92
C GLU A 174 7.13 8.24 -13.43
N ALA A 175 7.27 9.26 -12.56
CA ALA A 175 7.05 9.09 -11.14
C ALA A 175 6.42 10.35 -10.52
N TYR A 176 5.29 10.15 -9.85
CA TYR A 176 4.50 11.17 -9.16
C TYR A 176 4.47 10.86 -7.67
N VAL A 177 4.92 11.82 -6.85
CA VAL A 177 5.12 11.59 -5.41
C VAL A 177 4.51 12.70 -4.57
N GLY A 178 3.86 12.34 -3.47
CA GLY A 178 3.23 13.31 -2.57
C GLY A 178 2.04 13.98 -3.26
N ASP A 179 2.01 15.31 -3.25
CA ASP A 179 0.97 16.09 -3.91
C ASP A 179 0.90 15.84 -5.42
N GLU A 180 2.03 15.57 -6.07
CA GLU A 180 2.07 15.21 -7.49
C GLU A 180 1.28 13.93 -7.78
N ALA A 181 1.26 12.96 -6.85
CA ALA A 181 0.50 11.72 -7.02
C ALA A 181 -1.01 11.98 -7.03
N TRP A 182 -1.50 12.84 -6.12
CA TRP A 182 -2.90 13.24 -6.08
C TRP A 182 -3.28 14.03 -7.33
N SER A 183 -2.45 15.01 -7.72
CA SER A 183 -2.68 15.80 -8.94
C SER A 183 -2.63 14.96 -10.21
N TYR A 184 -1.74 13.97 -10.29
CA TYR A 184 -1.68 13.05 -11.42
C TYR A 184 -2.99 12.29 -11.57
N VAL A 185 -3.49 11.68 -10.50
CA VAL A 185 -4.76 10.92 -10.57
C VAL A 185 -5.91 11.83 -10.96
N GLN A 186 -6.00 13.03 -10.40
CA GLN A 186 -7.04 13.99 -10.77
C GLN A 186 -6.94 14.42 -12.23
N ALA A 187 -5.74 14.73 -12.73
CA ALA A 187 -5.53 15.10 -14.12
C ALA A 187 -5.82 13.93 -15.08
N TYR A 188 -5.50 12.71 -14.66
CA TYR A 188 -5.69 11.51 -15.46
C TYR A 188 -7.15 11.08 -15.52
N SER A 189 -7.87 11.07 -14.39
CA SER A 189 -9.24 10.53 -14.32
C SER A 189 -10.34 11.60 -14.30
N GLY A 190 -9.99 12.86 -14.04
CA GLY A 190 -10.96 13.92 -13.74
C GLY A 190 -11.52 13.89 -12.31
N VAL A 191 -11.05 13.00 -11.44
CA VAL A 191 -11.56 12.81 -10.07
C VAL A 191 -10.56 13.27 -9.02
N ASP A 192 -10.98 14.18 -8.14
CA ASP A 192 -10.22 14.52 -6.94
C ASP A 192 -10.32 13.40 -5.89
N LEU A 193 -9.52 12.35 -6.07
CA LEU A 193 -9.53 11.17 -5.19
C LEU A 193 -9.28 11.55 -3.73
N ARG A 194 -8.45 12.56 -3.46
CA ARG A 194 -8.14 12.99 -2.09
C ARG A 194 -9.38 13.57 -1.43
N ALA A 195 -10.07 14.48 -2.12
CA ALA A 195 -11.31 15.06 -1.63
C ALA A 195 -12.40 14.00 -1.44
N GLU A 196 -12.56 13.07 -2.39
CA GLU A 196 -13.56 12.00 -2.26
C GLU A 196 -13.29 11.09 -1.06
N LEU A 197 -12.03 10.70 -0.83
CA LEU A 197 -11.68 9.88 0.34
C LEU A 197 -11.89 10.63 1.67
N LEU A 198 -11.60 11.93 1.73
CA LEU A 198 -11.78 12.73 2.95
C LEU A 198 -13.25 12.89 3.33
N LYS A 199 -14.19 12.89 2.37
CA LYS A 199 -15.64 12.90 2.65
C LYS A 199 -16.11 11.61 3.36
N LEU A 200 -15.35 10.52 3.23
CA LEU A 200 -15.68 9.21 3.81
C LEU A 200 -15.15 9.05 5.24
N ASP A 201 -14.47 10.07 5.77
CA ASP A 201 -14.07 10.10 7.16
C ASP A 201 -15.33 10.02 8.03
N ALA A 202 -15.38 8.99 8.87
CA ALA A 202 -16.55 8.64 9.64
C ALA A 202 -16.15 8.38 11.09
N PRO A 203 -17.03 8.68 12.07
CA PRO A 203 -16.72 8.50 13.48
C PRO A 203 -16.30 7.06 13.80
N HIS A 204 -15.41 6.93 14.78
CA HIS A 204 -14.78 5.68 15.22
C HIS A 204 -15.80 4.59 15.58
N ILE A 205 -16.18 3.73 14.62
CA ILE A 205 -16.97 2.54 14.94
C ILE A 205 -15.99 1.44 15.37
N GLY A 206 -16.05 1.03 16.64
CA GLY A 206 -15.37 -0.16 17.15
C GLY A 206 -13.94 0.02 17.68
N TRP A 207 -13.39 1.25 17.68
CA TRP A 207 -12.07 1.54 18.25
C TRP A 207 -12.14 2.14 19.66
N SER A 208 -13.32 2.51 20.15
CA SER A 208 -13.51 3.16 21.46
C SER A 208 -13.06 2.30 22.65
N ASN A 209 -13.01 0.97 22.50
CA ASN A 209 -12.52 0.04 23.52
C ASN A 209 -11.09 -0.47 23.22
N PHE A 210 -10.36 0.19 22.32
CA PHE A 210 -9.03 -0.28 21.87
C PHE A 210 -7.87 0.24 22.74
N LEU A 211 -8.14 1.28 23.55
CA LEU A 211 -7.17 1.92 24.44
C LEU A 211 -7.52 1.77 25.93
N GLU A 212 -8.64 1.12 26.25
CA GLU A 212 -9.04 0.73 27.60
C GLU A 212 -8.73 -0.75 27.83
#